data_AF-A0A2H0RKV3-F1
#
_entry.id   AF-A0A2H0RKV3-F1
#
_cell.length_a   1.000
_cell.length_b   1.000
_cell.length_c   1.000
_cell.angle_alpha   90.00
_cell.angle_beta   90.00
_cell.angle_gamma   90.00
#
_symmetry.space_group_name_H-M   'P 1'
#
loop_
_entity.id
_entity.type
_entity.pdbx_description
1 polymer ?
#
loop_
_entity_poly.entity_id
_entity_poly.type
_entity_poly.pdbx_seq_one_letter_code
_entity_poly.pdbx_strand_id
1 'polypeptide(L)' 'MDIAFMIKLLEAVLFVEGGEILRTDLQKKLSIKEDELAILATSLRDVLQDRGIALLETESSLCLTTSSLVAKEMQRIH' A
#
# COMPACT_ATOMS: atom_id res chain seq x y z
N MET A 1 17.35 -1.28 -8.88
CA MET A 1 16.74 -0.25 -8.01
C MET A 1 16.76 -0.77 -6.59
N ASP A 2 16.97 0.08 -5.59
CA ASP A 2 16.92 -0.34 -4.18
C ASP A 2 15.47 -0.67 -3.78
N ILE A 3 15.25 -1.87 -3.24
CA ILE A 3 13.93 -2.34 -2.78
C ILE A 3 13.37 -1.41 -1.70
N ALA A 4 14.21 -0.90 -0.80
CA ALA A 4 13.76 0.00 0.27
C ALA A 4 13.21 1.32 -0.28
N PHE A 5 13.82 1.83 -1.36
CA PHE A 5 13.31 3.01 -2.06
C PHE A 5 11.99 2.70 -2.78
N MET A 6 11.89 1.55 -3.44
CA MET A 6 10.67 1.15 -4.15
C MET A 6 9.47 0.94 -3.22
N ILE A 7 9.69 0.44 -2.01
CA ILE A 7 8.63 0.33 -0.98
C ILE A 7 8.09 1.73 -0.63
N LYS A 8 8.99 2.70 -0.40
CA LYS A 8 8.59 4.09 -0.11
C LYS A 8 7.85 4.73 -1.29
N LEU A 9 8.27 4.42 -2.52
CA LEU A 9 7.61 4.92 -3.72
C LEU A 9 6.21 4.32 -3.89
N LEU A 10 6.05 3.00 -3.64
CA LEU A 10 4.74 2.35 -3.63
C LEU A 10 3.83 2.95 -2.56
N GLU A 11 4.32 3.14 -1.33
CA GLU A 11 3.57 3.80 -0.25
C GLU A 11 3.11 5.20 -0.68
N ALA A 12 4.02 6.00 -1.25
CA ALA A 12 3.71 7.37 -1.69
C ALA A 12 2.66 7.40 -2.79
N VAL A 13 2.73 6.49 -3.77
CA VAL A 13 1.71 6.39 -4.82
C VAL A 13 0.35 6.05 -4.20
N LEU A 14 0.26 5.01 -3.38
CA LEU A 14 -1.00 4.61 -2.75
C LEU A 14 -1.59 5.72 -1.85
N PHE A 15 -0.73 6.48 -1.17
CA PHE A 15 -1.16 7.62 -0.36
C PHE A 15 -1.78 8.74 -1.21
N VAL A 16 -1.16 9.08 -2.35
CA VAL A 16 -1.66 10.12 -3.26
C VAL A 16 -2.97 9.72 -3.93
N GLU A 17 -3.14 8.46 -4.30
CA GLU A 17 -4.38 7.97 -4.90
C GLU A 17 -5.55 8.01 -3.89
N GLY A 18 -5.28 7.79 -2.60
CA GLY A 18 -6.26 7.90 -1.51
C GLY A 18 -7.41 6.86 -1.56
N GLY A 19 -7.40 5.99 -2.57
CA GLY A 19 -8.39 4.94 -2.80
C GLY A 19 -7.78 3.75 -3.51
N GLU A 20 -8.63 2.87 -4.04
CA GLU A 20 -8.18 1.70 -4.80
C GLU A 20 -7.50 2.10 -6.11
N ILE A 21 -6.30 1.55 -6.33
CA ILE A 21 -5.60 1.62 -7.60
C ILE A 21 -5.38 0.21 -8.15
N LEU A 22 -5.59 0.06 -9.45
CA LEU A 22 -5.39 -1.21 -10.14
C LEU A 22 -3.92 -1.62 -10.15
N ARG A 23 -3.67 -2.92 -9.97
CA ARG A 23 -2.33 -3.51 -10.06
C ARG A 23 -1.64 -3.17 -11.38
N THR A 24 -2.38 -3.21 -12.47
CA THR A 24 -1.91 -2.86 -13.82
C THR A 24 -1.46 -1.41 -13.96
N ASP A 25 -2.08 -0.50 -13.21
CA ASP A 25 -1.69 0.92 -13.23
C ASP A 25 -0.52 1.19 -12.29
N LEU A 26 -0.42 0.48 -11.15
CA LEU A 26 0.78 0.48 -10.31
C LEU A 26 2.01 -0.02 -11.06
N GLN A 27 1.88 -1.13 -11.80
CA GLN A 27 2.96 -1.67 -12.64
C GLN A 27 3.47 -0.64 -13.64
N LYS A 28 2.57 0.08 -14.31
CA LYS A 28 2.94 1.15 -15.25
C LYS A 28 3.60 2.33 -14.55
N LYS A 29 2.99 2.85 -13.47
CA LYS A 29 3.49 4.02 -12.73
C LYS A 29 4.88 3.78 -12.13
N LEU A 30 5.11 2.58 -11.62
CA LEU A 30 6.38 2.19 -11.00
C LEU A 30 7.36 1.56 -12.00
N SER A 31 6.92 1.29 -13.23
CA SER A 31 7.69 0.59 -14.26
C SER A 31 8.23 -0.76 -13.78
N ILE A 32 7.38 -1.56 -13.14
CA ILE A 32 7.69 -2.87 -12.54
C ILE A 32 6.79 -3.98 -13.07
N LYS A 33 7.21 -5.22 -12.87
CA LYS A 33 6.41 -6.42 -13.18
C LYS A 33 5.49 -6.81 -12.04
N GLU A 34 4.57 -7.75 -12.30
CA GLU A 34 3.62 -8.27 -11.31
C GLU A 34 4.33 -8.93 -10.12
N ASP A 35 5.34 -9.75 -10.40
CA ASP A 35 6.10 -10.44 -9.37
C ASP A 35 6.82 -9.44 -8.45
N GLU A 36 7.34 -8.36 -9.01
CA GLU A 36 7.97 -7.27 -8.25
C GLU A 36 6.94 -6.51 -7.42
N LEU A 37 5.76 -6.23 -7.97
CA LEU A 37 4.66 -5.61 -7.23
C LEU A 37 4.24 -6.46 -6.04
N ALA A 38 4.14 -7.78 -6.19
CA ALA A 38 3.81 -8.71 -5.11
C ALA A 38 4.87 -8.71 -3.99
N ILE A 39 6.16 -8.66 -4.36
CA ILE A 39 7.28 -8.54 -3.40
C ILE A 39 7.21 -7.21 -2.65
N LEU A 40 6.98 -6.11 -3.38
CA LEU A 40 6.87 -4.77 -2.78
C LEU A 40 5.65 -4.64 -1.88
N ALA A 41 4.50 -5.18 -2.28
CA ALA A 41 3.28 -5.18 -1.46
C ALA A 41 3.47 -5.97 -0.16
N THR A 42 4.11 -7.14 -0.23
CA THR A 42 4.44 -7.94 0.94
C THR A 42 5.39 -7.19 1.87
N SER A 43 6.47 -6.62 1.32
CA SER A 43 7.43 -5.84 2.11
C SER A 43 6.82 -4.57 2.70
N LEU A 44 5.90 -3.93 1.98
CA LEU A 44 5.17 -2.77 2.48
C LEU A 44 4.26 -3.16 3.65
N ARG A 45 3.55 -4.31 3.60
CA ARG A 45 2.76 -4.78 4.74
C ARG A 45 3.60 -4.90 6.01
N ASP A 46 4.81 -5.45 5.89
CA ASP A 46 5.72 -5.60 7.04
C ASP A 46 6.15 -4.24 7.60
N VAL A 47 6.45 -3.28 6.72
CA VAL A 47 6.78 -1.89 7.13
C VAL A 47 5.60 -1.17 7.81
N LEU A 48 4.36 -1.55 7.48
CA LEU A 48 3.16 -0.91 8.02
C LEU A 48 2.64 -1.56 9.32
N GLN A 49 3.16 -2.71 9.77
CA GLN A 49 2.58 -3.47 10.89
C GLN A 49 2.38 -2.64 12.17
N ASP A 50 3.35 -1.78 12.52
CA ASP A 50 3.30 -0.96 13.74
C ASP A 50 2.74 0.45 13.49
N ARG A 51 2.12 0.69 12.33
CA ARG A 51 1.57 2.00 11.94
C ARG A 51 0.04 2.00 12.03
N GLY A 52 -0.54 3.20 12.16
CA GLY A 52 -1.99 3.40 12.15
C GLY A 52 -2.66 3.18 10.78
N ILE A 53 -1.90 2.75 9.77
CA ILE A 53 -2.36 2.47 8.40
C ILE A 53 -1.97 1.05 8.02
N ALA A 54 -2.74 0.44 7.12
CA ALA A 54 -2.55 -0.90 6.61
C ALA A 54 -2.70 -0.91 5.09
N LEU A 55 -2.10 -1.91 4.44
CA LEU A 55 -2.33 -2.18 3.02
C LEU A 55 -3.52 -3.14 2.89
N LEU A 56 -4.55 -2.71 2.17
CA LEU A 56 -5.61 -3.58 1.69
C LEU A 56 -5.29 -4.00 0.26
N GLU A 57 -5.36 -5.30 -0.01
CA GLU A 57 -5.06 -5.87 -1.31
C GLU A 57 -6.17 -6.83 -1.74
N THR A 58 -6.60 -6.68 -2.99
CA THR A 58 -7.51 -7.58 -3.68
C THR A 58 -6.77 -8.23 -4.85
N GLU A 59 -7.45 -9.12 -5.58
CA GLU A 59 -6.90 -9.71 -6.81
C GLU A 59 -6.54 -8.66 -7.87
N SER A 60 -7.22 -7.50 -7.88
CA SER A 60 -7.10 -6.50 -8.94
C SER A 60 -6.59 -5.14 -8.47
N SER A 61 -6.64 -4.84 -7.17
CA SER A 61 -6.36 -3.51 -6.62
C SER A 61 -5.57 -3.53 -5.30
N LEU A 62 -4.89 -2.42 -5.03
CA LEU A 62 -4.26 -2.12 -3.74
C LEU A 62 -4.74 -0.74 -3.26
N CYS A 63 -4.86 -0.55 -1.94
CA CYS A 63 -5.03 0.77 -1.32
C CYS A 63 -4.50 0.80 0.11
N LEU A 64 -4.28 2.01 0.63
CA LEU A 64 -4.02 2.22 2.06
C LEU A 64 -5.35 2.44 2.79
N THR A 65 -5.49 1.79 3.94
CA THR A 65 -6.64 1.92 4.84
C THR A 65 -6.17 2.13 6.27
N THR A 66 -7.08 2.48 7.18
CA THR A 66 -6.78 2.55 8.61
C THR A 66 -6.52 1.15 9.17
N SER A 67 -5.45 1.01 9.96
CA SER A 67 -5.13 -0.26 10.64
C SER A 67 -6.18 -0.58 11.71
N SER A 68 -6.41 -1.87 11.97
CA SER A 68 -7.26 -2.34 13.08
C SER A 68 -6.79 -1.84 14.44
N LEU A 69 -5.50 -1.52 14.59
CA LEU A 69 -4.91 -0.90 15.79
C LEU A 69 -5.60 0.40 16.18
N VAL A 70 -6.00 1.19 15.19
CA VAL A 70 -6.60 2.52 15.39
C VAL A 70 -8.05 2.61 14.90
N ALA A 71 -8.56 1.56 14.26
CA ALA A 71 -9.91 1.54 13.69
C ALA A 71 -11.01 1.91 14.70
N LYS A 72 -10.88 1.48 15.96
CA LYS A 72 -11.81 1.86 17.04
C LYS A 72 -11.72 3.33 17.42
N GLU A 73 -10.52 3.92 17.40
CA GLU A 73 -10.33 5.33 17.71
C GLU A 73 -10.83 6.23 16.56
N MET A 74 -10.75 5.77 15.31
CA MET A 74 -11.25 6.51 14.15
C MET A 74 -12.76 6.75 14.20
N GLN A 75 -13.53 5.87 14.85
CA GLN A 75 -14.97 6.06 15.08
C GLN A 75 -15.30 7.25 15.99
N ARG A 76 -14.31 7.76 16.74
CA ARG A 76 -14.48 8.90 17.66
C ARG A 76 -14.18 10.24 17.00
N ILE A 77 -13.61 10.22 15.79
CA ILE A 77 -13.18 11.40 15.02
C ILE A 77 -14.26 11.79 13.99
N HIS A 78 -15.24 10.91 13.76
CA HIS A 78 -16.45 11.18 12.96
C HIS A 78 -17.61 11.61 13.86
#